data_AF-A0AA45C8H9-F1
#
_entry.id   AF-A0AA45C8H9-F1
#
_cell.length_a   1.000
_cell.length_b   1.000
_cell.length_c   1.000
_cell.angle_alpha   90.00
_cell.angle_beta   90.00
_cell.angle_gamma   90.00
#
_symmetry.space_group_name_H-M   'P 1'
#
loop_
_entity.id
_entity.type
_entity.pdbx_description
1 polymer ?
#
loop_
_entity_poly.entity_id
_entity_poly.type
_entity_poly.pdbx_seq_one_letter_code
_entity_poly.pdbx_strand_id
1 'polypeptide(L)'
;MIKKTLETLLSFIGQDILTQENKDKLNELVIKGIKTKDEFRELNNYVITLKEIEIKEYIFEKMLQRYFFLFSLSYKDGILKYAEEKTKLNIGYEDFDEMIDFIENSNINSKILFYILNENIKKRIKVIKDLMKDNSREIWKEHEIRAYLKRLKPLTIEFMKLLSKKGSMESKEIIKELKLKGPKSVSALVSACIRNSPLSKEKIIFKDEKYIKINEKYRDIIFNILKNNTQK
;
A
#
# COMPACT_ATOMS: atom_id res chain seq x y z
N MET A 1 3.50 -2.95 22.17
CA MET A 1 4.21 -1.77 22.75
C MET A 1 3.33 -0.54 22.71
N ILE A 2 2.72 -0.25 21.55
CA ILE A 2 1.81 0.88 21.33
C ILE A 2 0.62 0.89 22.30
N LYS A 3 -0.02 -0.26 22.53
CA LYS A 3 -1.10 -0.40 23.53
C LYS A 3 -0.68 0.06 24.92
N LYS A 4 0.47 -0.43 25.42
CA LYS A 4 0.99 -0.04 26.75
C LYS A 4 1.28 1.46 26.82
N THR A 5 1.79 2.06 25.74
CA THR A 5 2.00 3.51 25.66
C THR A 5 0.67 4.26 25.78
N LEU A 6 -0.38 3.81 25.07
CA LEU A 6 -1.72 4.40 25.19
C LEU A 6 -2.30 4.23 26.60
N GLU A 7 -2.23 3.02 27.16
CA GLU A 7 -2.68 2.72 28.54
C GLU A 7 -2.02 3.67 29.55
N THR A 8 -0.70 3.83 29.45
CA THR A 8 0.08 4.71 30.31
C THR A 8 -0.39 6.16 30.13
N LEU A 9 -0.47 6.63 28.88
CA LEU A 9 -0.90 7.99 28.56
C LEU A 9 -2.29 8.29 29.14
N LEU A 10 -3.24 7.37 28.97
CA LEU A 10 -4.60 7.49 29.52
C LEU A 10 -4.63 7.41 31.05
N SER A 11 -3.76 6.61 31.68
CA SER A 11 -3.69 6.56 33.16
C SER A 11 -3.15 7.85 33.79
N PHE A 12 -2.26 8.56 33.09
CA PHE A 12 -1.67 9.82 33.58
C PHE A 12 -2.55 11.03 33.28
N ILE A 13 -3.20 11.05 32.12
CA ILE A 13 -3.89 12.23 31.59
C ILE A 13 -5.42 12.10 31.73
N GLY A 14 -5.96 10.88 31.74
CA GLY A 14 -7.41 10.66 31.87
C GLY A 14 -8.21 11.38 30.79
N GLN A 15 -9.25 12.11 31.20
CA GLN A 15 -10.13 12.87 30.30
C GLN A 15 -9.44 14.09 29.65
N ASP A 16 -8.37 14.61 30.25
CA ASP A 16 -7.61 15.74 29.69
C ASP A 16 -6.87 15.38 28.40
N ILE A 17 -6.94 14.11 27.97
CA ILE A 17 -6.41 13.64 26.69
C ILE A 17 -7.02 14.39 25.50
N LEU A 18 -8.21 14.95 25.68
CA LEU A 18 -8.93 15.69 24.65
C LEU A 18 -8.51 17.17 24.54
N THR A 19 -7.64 17.66 25.42
CA THR A 19 -7.00 18.97 25.26
C THR A 19 -6.04 18.95 24.05
N GLN A 20 -5.84 20.10 23.41
CA GLN A 20 -5.05 20.15 22.18
C GLN A 20 -3.61 19.65 22.37
N GLU A 21 -2.95 20.02 23.47
CA GLU A 21 -1.60 19.57 23.80
C GLU A 21 -1.52 18.03 23.92
N ASN A 22 -2.49 17.42 24.62
CA ASN A 22 -2.47 15.98 24.86
C ASN A 22 -2.92 15.18 23.63
N LYS A 23 -3.79 15.76 22.78
CA LYS A 23 -4.11 15.24 21.45
C LYS A 23 -2.87 15.12 20.56
N ASP A 24 -2.00 16.13 20.58
CA ASP A 24 -0.75 16.10 19.82
C ASP A 24 0.21 15.04 20.38
N LYS A 25 0.33 14.91 21.71
CA LYS A 25 1.12 13.84 22.35
C LYS A 25 0.61 12.44 21.98
N LEU A 26 -0.71 12.21 22.03
CA LEU A 26 -1.34 10.95 21.61
C LEU A 26 -0.99 10.63 20.15
N ASN A 27 -1.08 11.64 19.28
CA ASN A 27 -0.81 11.46 17.87
C ASN A 27 0.66 11.07 17.61
N GLU A 28 1.62 11.74 18.26
CA GLU A 28 3.05 11.46 18.10
C GLU A 28 3.46 10.12 18.72
N LEU A 29 3.03 9.83 19.96
CA LEU A 29 3.52 8.69 20.74
C LEU A 29 2.81 7.38 20.42
N VAL A 30 1.56 7.44 19.96
CA VAL A 30 0.72 6.26 19.73
C VAL A 30 0.37 6.15 18.25
N ILE A 31 -0.41 7.11 17.73
CA ILE A 31 -1.07 6.97 16.41
C ILE A 31 -0.06 6.87 15.27
N LYS A 32 0.95 7.75 15.22
CA LYS A 32 1.99 7.70 14.17
C LYS A 32 2.85 6.44 14.22
N GLY A 33 2.93 5.79 15.38
CA GLY A 33 3.70 4.57 15.58
C GLY A 33 3.10 3.36 14.88
N ILE A 34 1.78 3.32 14.71
CA ILE A 34 1.04 2.17 14.16
C ILE A 34 1.37 1.98 12.68
N LYS A 35 1.82 0.79 12.31
CA LYS A 35 2.22 0.44 10.94
C LYS A 35 1.76 -0.94 10.51
N THR A 36 1.57 -1.87 11.44
CA THR A 36 1.26 -3.27 11.11
C THR A 36 -0.18 -3.64 11.45
N LYS A 37 -0.63 -4.73 10.82
CA LYS A 37 -1.93 -5.35 11.08
C LYS A 37 -2.15 -5.64 12.57
N ASP A 38 -1.17 -6.27 13.20
CA ASP A 38 -1.26 -6.67 14.61
C ASP A 38 -1.31 -5.49 15.57
N GLU A 39 -0.58 -4.40 15.27
CA GLU A 39 -0.62 -3.18 16.07
C GLU A 39 -2.00 -2.51 16.04
N PHE A 40 -2.65 -2.48 14.86
CA PHE A 40 -4.02 -1.96 14.77
C PHE A 40 -5.00 -2.84 15.54
N ARG A 41 -4.91 -4.17 15.42
CA ARG A 41 -5.80 -5.10 16.14
C ARG A 41 -5.62 -5.00 17.65
N GLU A 42 -4.37 -4.98 18.13
CA GLU A 42 -4.05 -4.80 19.54
C GLU A 42 -4.69 -3.53 20.09
N LEU A 43 -4.57 -2.43 19.35
CA LEU A 43 -5.11 -1.13 19.74
C LEU A 43 -6.64 -1.07 19.64
N ASN A 44 -7.23 -1.61 18.57
CA ASN A 44 -8.68 -1.63 18.35
C ASN A 44 -9.38 -2.38 19.49
N ASN A 45 -8.87 -3.58 19.81
CA ASN A 45 -9.35 -4.39 20.92
C ASN A 45 -9.28 -3.65 22.26
N TYR A 46 -8.21 -2.88 22.51
CA TYR A 46 -8.11 -2.08 23.72
C TYR A 46 -9.11 -0.91 23.71
N VAL A 47 -9.18 -0.12 22.63
CA VAL A 47 -10.05 1.05 22.51
C VAL A 47 -11.53 0.68 22.68
N ILE A 48 -11.96 -0.48 22.20
CA ILE A 48 -13.33 -0.99 22.38
C ILE A 48 -13.71 -1.09 23.87
N THR A 49 -12.74 -1.42 24.74
CA THR A 49 -12.96 -1.60 26.19
C THR A 49 -12.98 -0.30 27.00
N LEU A 50 -12.62 0.83 26.40
CA LEU A 50 -12.65 2.12 27.09
C LEU A 50 -14.09 2.52 27.43
N LYS A 51 -14.29 2.99 28.67
CA LYS A 51 -15.62 3.43 29.17
C LYS A 51 -16.01 4.81 28.67
N GLU A 52 -15.04 5.70 28.54
CA GLU A 52 -15.25 7.09 28.13
C GLU A 52 -15.51 7.17 26.62
N ILE A 53 -16.75 7.44 26.23
CA ILE A 53 -17.20 7.40 24.83
C ILE A 53 -16.45 8.43 23.97
N GLU A 54 -16.30 9.66 24.46
CA GLU A 54 -15.63 10.74 23.70
C GLU A 54 -14.16 10.42 23.40
N ILE A 55 -13.44 9.86 24.37
CA ILE A 55 -12.05 9.43 24.22
C ILE A 55 -11.97 8.28 23.22
N LYS A 56 -12.87 7.31 23.37
CA LYS A 56 -12.97 6.13 22.51
C LYS A 56 -13.20 6.53 21.04
N GLU A 57 -14.19 7.37 20.77
CA GLU A 57 -14.51 7.88 19.43
C GLU A 57 -13.36 8.70 18.85
N TYR A 58 -12.72 9.55 19.66
CA TYR A 58 -11.57 10.34 19.21
C TYR A 58 -10.38 9.46 18.79
N ILE A 59 -10.00 8.49 19.62
CA ILE A 59 -8.90 7.57 19.30
C ILE A 59 -9.24 6.75 18.06
N PHE A 60 -10.48 6.27 17.94
CA PHE A 60 -10.92 5.50 16.78
C PHE A 60 -10.86 6.31 15.49
N GLU A 61 -11.32 7.56 15.49
CA GLU A 61 -11.16 8.48 14.35
C GLU A 61 -9.68 8.66 13.97
N LYS A 62 -8.79 8.77 14.96
CA LYS A 62 -7.34 8.83 14.72
C LYS A 62 -6.75 7.54 14.15
N MET A 63 -7.26 6.39 14.57
CA MET A 63 -6.89 5.10 14.00
C MET A 63 -7.33 4.99 12.53
N LEU A 64 -8.55 5.41 12.19
CA LEU A 64 -9.01 5.46 10.80
C LEU A 64 -8.15 6.40 9.95
N GLN A 65 -7.86 7.61 10.45
CA GLN A 65 -6.96 8.56 9.79
C GLN A 65 -5.60 7.92 9.51
N ARG A 66 -5.03 7.20 10.49
CA ARG A 66 -3.75 6.51 10.33
C ARG A 66 -3.82 5.34 9.36
N TYR A 67 -4.86 4.52 9.43
CA TYR A 67 -5.09 3.39 8.54
C TYR A 67 -5.12 3.84 7.09
N PHE A 68 -5.97 4.82 6.76
CA PHE A 68 -6.07 5.34 5.40
C PHE A 68 -4.80 6.04 4.93
N PHE A 69 -4.07 6.68 5.85
CA PHE A 69 -2.77 7.25 5.54
C PHE A 69 -1.76 6.21 5.03
N LEU A 70 -1.76 4.97 5.55
CA LEU A 70 -0.88 3.90 5.06
C LEU A 70 -1.15 3.55 3.59
N PHE A 71 -2.38 3.74 3.13
CA PHE A 71 -2.77 3.61 1.73
C PHE A 71 -2.64 4.91 0.93
N SER A 72 -2.00 5.96 1.47
CA SER A 72 -1.93 7.29 0.84
C SER A 72 -3.30 7.90 0.53
N LEU A 73 -4.29 7.64 1.40
CA LEU A 73 -5.63 8.22 1.32
C LEU A 73 -5.83 9.24 2.44
N SER A 74 -6.59 10.30 2.15
CA SER A 74 -6.99 11.28 3.16
C SER A 74 -8.34 10.89 3.70
N TYR A 75 -8.44 10.74 5.02
CA TYR A 75 -9.70 10.53 5.72
C TYR A 75 -9.87 11.61 6.78
N LYS A 76 -11.06 12.20 6.85
CA LYS A 76 -11.42 13.16 7.89
C LYS A 76 -12.93 13.29 7.99
N ASP A 77 -13.46 13.31 9.21
CA ASP A 77 -14.88 13.58 9.51
C ASP A 77 -15.82 12.64 8.72
N GLY A 78 -15.49 11.34 8.67
CA GLY A 78 -16.27 10.36 7.92
C GLY A 78 -16.11 10.40 6.40
N ILE A 79 -15.25 11.27 5.85
CA ILE A 79 -15.06 11.44 4.41
C ILE A 79 -13.70 10.92 3.99
N LEU A 80 -13.71 9.89 3.13
CA LEU A 80 -12.51 9.39 2.46
C LEU A 80 -12.33 10.12 1.12
N LYS A 81 -11.09 10.52 0.81
CA LYS A 81 -10.74 11.21 -0.44
C LYS A 81 -9.63 10.48 -1.20
N TYR A 82 -9.80 10.42 -2.51
CA TYR A 82 -8.82 9.91 -3.47
C TYR A 82 -8.81 10.82 -4.70
N ALA A 83 -7.69 11.48 -4.97
CA ALA A 83 -7.59 12.56 -5.95
C ALA A 83 -8.71 13.61 -5.72
N GLU A 84 -9.54 13.87 -6.73
CA GLU A 84 -10.67 14.79 -6.64
C GLU A 84 -11.96 14.13 -6.14
N GLU A 85 -11.97 12.80 -6.04
CA GLU A 85 -13.13 12.02 -5.61
C GLU A 85 -13.24 11.94 -4.09
N LYS A 86 -14.48 11.90 -3.60
CA LYS A 86 -14.81 11.77 -2.18
C LYS A 86 -15.92 10.73 -2.00
N THR A 87 -15.92 10.05 -0.86
CA THR A 87 -17.01 9.16 -0.47
C THR A 87 -17.20 9.23 1.03
N LYS A 88 -18.46 9.22 1.48
CA LYS A 88 -18.79 9.16 2.90
C LYS A 88 -18.71 7.71 3.35
N LEU A 89 -18.02 7.47 4.44
CA LEU A 89 -17.89 6.15 5.06
C LEU A 89 -18.51 6.20 6.45
N ASN A 90 -19.20 5.12 6.80
CA ASN A 90 -19.64 4.83 8.16
C ASN A 90 -18.96 3.51 8.54
N ILE A 91 -17.88 3.59 9.30
CA ILE A 91 -17.04 2.43 9.67
C ILE A 91 -17.20 2.23 11.17
N GLY A 92 -17.75 1.09 11.58
CA GLY A 92 -17.74 0.66 12.97
C GLY A 92 -16.45 -0.05 13.35
N TYR A 93 -16.33 -0.39 14.63
CA TYR A 93 -15.17 -1.14 15.16
C TYR A 93 -15.00 -2.52 14.51
N GLU A 94 -16.11 -3.22 14.25
CA GLU A 94 -16.13 -4.53 13.59
C GLU A 94 -15.73 -4.42 12.11
N ASP A 95 -16.31 -3.44 11.39
CA ASP A 95 -15.91 -3.15 10.00
C ASP A 95 -14.41 -2.84 9.92
N PHE A 96 -13.91 -2.06 10.87
CA PHE A 96 -12.50 -1.71 10.92
C PHE A 96 -11.61 -2.92 11.15
N ASP A 97 -12.02 -3.87 11.99
CA ASP A 97 -11.25 -5.09 12.27
C ASP A 97 -11.07 -5.95 11.02
N GLU A 98 -12.15 -6.10 10.22
CA GLU A 98 -12.10 -6.75 8.91
C GLU A 98 -11.22 -5.99 7.91
N MET A 99 -11.28 -4.66 7.92
CA MET A 99 -10.49 -3.81 7.01
C MET A 99 -8.99 -3.89 7.28
N ILE A 100 -8.56 -4.11 8.53
CA ILE A 100 -7.14 -4.21 8.90
C ILE A 100 -6.41 -5.28 8.06
N ASP A 101 -7.10 -6.31 7.60
CA ASP A 101 -6.54 -7.38 6.77
C ASP A 101 -6.02 -6.91 5.41
N PHE A 102 -6.46 -5.74 4.95
CA PHE A 102 -5.95 -5.15 3.71
C PHE A 102 -4.52 -4.60 3.82
N ILE A 103 -4.00 -4.28 5.02
CA ILE A 103 -2.70 -3.62 5.21
C ILE A 103 -1.55 -4.40 4.57
N GLU A 104 -1.61 -5.73 4.64
CA GLU A 104 -0.56 -6.63 4.14
C GLU A 104 -0.88 -7.20 2.75
N ASN A 105 -2.04 -6.84 2.19
CA ASN A 105 -2.45 -7.33 0.89
C ASN A 105 -1.83 -6.50 -0.23
N SER A 106 -0.77 -7.03 -0.84
CA SER A 106 -0.06 -6.38 -1.96
C SER A 106 -0.94 -6.02 -3.17
N ASN A 107 -2.11 -6.65 -3.32
CA ASN A 107 -3.06 -6.34 -4.39
C ASN A 107 -3.96 -5.14 -4.06
N ILE A 108 -3.98 -4.65 -2.82
CA ILE A 108 -4.83 -3.54 -2.39
C ILE A 108 -4.00 -2.26 -2.35
N ASN A 109 -4.20 -1.41 -3.36
CA ASN A 109 -3.64 -0.07 -3.39
C ASN A 109 -4.70 0.99 -3.05
N SER A 110 -4.27 2.26 -2.96
CA SER A 110 -5.11 3.44 -2.70
C SER A 110 -6.42 3.44 -3.51
N LYS A 111 -6.30 3.27 -4.83
CA LYS A 111 -7.42 3.27 -5.78
C LYS A 111 -8.38 2.12 -5.52
N ILE A 112 -7.85 0.91 -5.32
CA ILE A 112 -8.63 -0.30 -5.09
C ILE A 112 -9.41 -0.18 -3.78
N LEU A 113 -8.72 0.18 -2.69
CA LEU A 113 -9.36 0.37 -1.38
C LEU A 113 -10.44 1.46 -1.44
N PHE A 114 -10.14 2.62 -2.03
CA PHE A 114 -11.11 3.71 -2.17
C PHE A 114 -12.38 3.27 -2.89
N TYR A 115 -12.24 2.57 -4.02
CA TYR A 115 -13.39 2.15 -4.82
C TYR A 115 -14.13 0.93 -4.26
N ILE A 116 -13.47 0.05 -3.50
CA ILE A 116 -14.14 -1.04 -2.76
C ILE A 116 -15.04 -0.47 -1.68
N LEU A 117 -14.57 0.57 -0.97
CA LEU A 117 -15.34 1.21 0.11
C LEU A 117 -16.35 2.24 -0.42
N ASN A 118 -16.29 2.58 -1.70
CA ASN A 118 -17.20 3.56 -2.29
C ASN A 118 -18.65 3.08 -2.25
N GLU A 119 -19.58 3.97 -1.94
CA GLU A 119 -21.02 3.69 -1.93
C GLU A 119 -21.56 3.24 -3.32
N ASN A 120 -20.90 3.67 -4.40
CA ASN A 120 -21.32 3.35 -5.76
C ASN A 120 -20.99 1.91 -6.15
N ILE A 121 -22.03 1.06 -6.22
CA ILE A 121 -21.91 -0.35 -6.57
C ILE A 121 -21.23 -0.61 -7.93
N LYS A 122 -21.41 0.27 -8.94
CA LYS A 122 -20.76 0.11 -10.24
C LYS A 122 -19.24 0.25 -10.12
N LYS A 123 -18.75 1.15 -9.27
CA LYS A 123 -17.32 1.32 -8.99
C LYS A 123 -16.76 0.10 -8.26
N ARG A 124 -17.48 -0.40 -7.24
CA ARG A 124 -17.13 -1.65 -6.53
C ARG A 124 -17.01 -2.84 -7.47
N ILE A 125 -18.05 -3.08 -8.29
CA ILE A 125 -18.06 -4.19 -9.26
C ILE A 125 -16.91 -4.08 -10.25
N LYS A 126 -16.57 -2.87 -10.71
CA LYS A 126 -15.44 -2.66 -11.63
C LYS A 126 -14.12 -3.09 -11.00
N VAL A 127 -13.86 -2.69 -9.75
CA VAL A 127 -12.64 -3.09 -9.04
C VAL A 127 -12.62 -4.58 -8.74
N ILE A 128 -13.75 -5.18 -8.34
CA ILE A 128 -13.84 -6.63 -8.15
C ILE A 128 -13.50 -7.37 -9.46
N LYS A 129 -14.05 -6.93 -10.60
CA LYS A 129 -13.71 -7.50 -11.91
C LYS A 129 -12.23 -7.35 -12.25
N ASP A 130 -11.63 -6.21 -11.91
CA ASP A 130 -10.20 -5.97 -12.13
C ASP A 130 -9.34 -6.89 -11.24
N LEU A 131 -9.70 -7.06 -9.96
CA LEU A 131 -9.06 -8.00 -9.03
C LEU A 131 -9.20 -9.45 -9.47
N MET A 132 -10.38 -9.86 -9.96
CA MET A 132 -10.62 -11.20 -10.48
C MET A 132 -9.80 -11.48 -11.75
N LYS A 133 -9.63 -10.48 -12.62
CA LYS A 133 -8.79 -10.60 -13.83
C LYS A 133 -7.30 -10.71 -13.51
N ASP A 134 -6.85 -10.15 -12.39
CA ASP A 134 -5.46 -10.31 -11.94
C ASP A 134 -5.28 -11.64 -11.20
N ASN A 135 -6.28 -12.15 -10.47
CA ASN A 135 -6.25 -13.48 -9.83
C ASN A 135 -6.41 -14.66 -10.80
N SER A 136 -6.99 -14.45 -11.99
CA SER A 136 -7.06 -15.50 -13.03
C SER A 136 -5.74 -15.69 -13.77
N ARG A 137 -4.73 -14.88 -13.46
CA ARG A 137 -3.45 -14.95 -14.14
C ARG A 137 -2.55 -15.97 -13.46
N GLU A 138 -1.92 -16.78 -14.28
CA GLU A 138 -0.99 -17.79 -13.82
C GLU A 138 0.21 -17.15 -13.13
N ILE A 139 0.61 -17.80 -12.03
CA ILE A 139 1.84 -17.47 -11.31
C ILE A 139 3.04 -17.76 -12.21
N TRP A 140 4.06 -16.92 -12.13
CA TRP A 140 5.32 -17.18 -12.78
C TRP A 140 6.13 -18.26 -12.05
N LYS A 141 6.55 -19.29 -12.77
CA LYS A 141 7.58 -20.22 -12.33
C LYS A 141 8.96 -19.62 -12.59
N GLU A 142 9.95 -19.97 -11.78
CA GLU A 142 11.30 -19.38 -11.88
C GLU A 142 11.92 -19.53 -13.29
N HIS A 143 11.78 -20.69 -13.93
CA HIS A 143 12.29 -20.91 -15.29
C HIS A 143 11.61 -20.01 -16.33
N GLU A 144 10.33 -19.67 -16.15
CA GLU A 144 9.60 -18.74 -17.01
C GLU A 144 10.11 -17.31 -16.81
N ILE A 145 10.40 -16.91 -15.57
CA ILE A 145 11.02 -15.62 -15.26
C ILE A 145 12.41 -15.52 -15.92
N ARG A 146 13.23 -16.58 -15.82
CA ARG A 146 14.53 -16.64 -16.50
C ARG A 146 14.38 -16.46 -18.02
N ALA A 147 13.42 -17.16 -18.63
CA ALA A 147 13.15 -17.03 -20.06
C ALA A 147 12.65 -15.64 -20.43
N TYR A 148 11.77 -15.04 -19.62
CA TYR A 148 11.29 -13.67 -19.80
C TYR A 148 12.43 -12.65 -19.75
N LEU A 149 13.29 -12.72 -18.73
CA LEU A 149 14.42 -11.80 -18.58
C LEU A 149 15.41 -11.90 -19.74
N LYS A 150 15.64 -13.10 -20.28
CA LYS A 150 16.49 -13.31 -21.47
C LYS A 150 15.97 -12.62 -22.74
N ARG A 151 14.66 -12.39 -22.85
CA ARG A 151 14.03 -11.70 -24.00
C ARG A 151 14.11 -10.18 -23.90
N LEU A 152 14.44 -9.64 -22.72
CA LEU A 152 14.50 -8.20 -22.52
C LEU A 152 15.76 -7.61 -23.15
N LYS A 153 15.65 -6.39 -23.69
CA LYS A 153 16.82 -5.64 -24.18
C LYS A 153 17.72 -5.23 -23.01
N PRO A 154 19.03 -5.00 -23.23
CA PRO A 154 19.97 -4.66 -22.15
C PRO A 154 19.51 -3.52 -21.24
N LEU A 155 19.02 -2.41 -21.80
CA LEU A 155 18.52 -1.28 -20.99
C LEU A 155 17.26 -1.65 -20.17
N THR A 156 16.42 -2.55 -20.68
CA THR A 156 15.25 -3.06 -19.95
C THR A 156 15.66 -4.03 -18.84
N ILE A 157 16.76 -4.78 -19.02
CA ILE A 157 17.36 -5.60 -17.97
C ILE A 157 17.90 -4.72 -16.84
N GLU A 158 18.65 -3.66 -17.16
CA GLU A 158 19.15 -2.72 -16.16
C GLU A 158 18.02 -2.03 -15.40
N PHE A 159 16.94 -1.68 -16.09
CA PHE A 159 15.72 -1.19 -15.46
C PHE A 159 15.09 -2.20 -14.49
N MET A 160 14.98 -3.48 -14.88
CA MET A 160 14.48 -4.54 -14.00
C MET A 160 15.42 -4.81 -12.81
N LYS A 161 16.73 -4.69 -13.00
CA LYS A 161 17.75 -4.80 -11.94
C LYS A 161 17.60 -3.68 -10.91
N LEU A 162 17.41 -2.45 -11.40
CA LEU A 162 17.18 -1.28 -10.55
C LEU A 162 15.89 -1.43 -9.73
N LEU A 163 14.78 -1.81 -10.38
CA LEU A 163 13.50 -2.03 -9.72
C LEU A 163 13.53 -3.21 -8.73
N SER A 164 14.16 -4.34 -9.08
CA SER A 164 14.27 -5.47 -8.15
C SER A 164 15.11 -5.14 -6.91
N LYS A 165 16.12 -4.26 -7.05
CA LYS A 165 16.88 -3.75 -5.89
C LYS A 165 16.05 -2.82 -5.01
N LYS A 166 15.29 -1.90 -5.60
CA LYS A 166 14.60 -0.82 -4.86
C LYS A 166 13.14 -1.10 -4.50
N GLY A 167 12.50 -2.08 -5.14
CA GLY A 167 11.07 -2.40 -5.01
C GLY A 167 10.17 -1.41 -5.76
N SER A 168 10.24 -0.13 -5.38
CA SER A 168 9.45 0.97 -5.93
C SER A 168 10.33 2.19 -6.17
N MET A 169 10.13 2.90 -7.28
CA MET A 169 10.89 4.10 -7.62
C MET A 169 10.06 5.14 -8.36
N GLU A 170 10.39 6.42 -8.18
CA GLU A 170 9.80 7.48 -8.99
C GLU A 170 10.33 7.47 -10.42
N SER A 171 9.48 7.85 -11.37
CA SER A 171 9.90 8.00 -12.77
C SER A 171 11.07 8.97 -12.93
N LYS A 172 11.14 10.03 -12.11
CA LYS A 172 12.25 11.00 -12.12
C LYS A 172 13.58 10.39 -11.67
N GLU A 173 13.55 9.54 -10.65
CA GLU A 173 14.73 8.85 -10.15
C GLU A 173 15.23 7.83 -11.17
N ILE A 174 14.33 7.07 -11.80
CA ILE A 174 14.67 6.12 -12.86
C ILE A 174 15.35 6.84 -14.04
N ILE A 175 14.87 8.02 -14.42
CA ILE A 175 15.50 8.84 -15.47
C ILE A 175 16.95 9.18 -15.10
N LYS A 176 17.19 9.56 -13.84
CA LYS A 176 18.52 9.93 -13.35
C LYS A 176 19.46 8.73 -13.29
N GLU A 177 19.03 7.63 -12.66
CA GLU A 177 19.83 6.42 -12.46
C GLU A 177 20.20 5.74 -13.79
N LEU A 178 19.25 5.68 -14.74
CA LEU A 178 19.47 5.05 -16.05
C LEU A 178 19.86 6.03 -17.16
N LYS A 179 20.12 7.30 -16.81
CA LYS A 179 20.51 8.38 -17.75
C LYS A 179 19.58 8.47 -18.97
N LEU A 180 18.27 8.45 -18.74
CA LEU A 180 17.26 8.45 -19.79
C LEU A 180 16.97 9.87 -20.30
N LYS A 181 16.43 9.98 -21.52
CA LYS A 181 16.08 11.28 -22.14
C LYS A 181 14.87 11.96 -21.50
N GLY A 182 14.01 11.22 -20.78
CA GLY A 182 12.84 11.78 -20.11
C GLY A 182 11.74 10.76 -19.81
N PRO A 183 10.54 11.22 -19.40
CA PRO A 183 9.43 10.35 -18.97
C PRO A 183 8.89 9.40 -20.06
N LYS A 184 9.02 9.79 -21.34
CA LYS A 184 8.67 8.92 -22.47
C LYS A 184 9.56 7.68 -22.53
N SER A 185 10.85 7.81 -22.19
CA SER A 185 11.78 6.67 -22.14
C SER A 185 11.41 5.69 -21.04
N VAL A 186 11.03 6.20 -19.85
CA VAL A 186 10.53 5.37 -18.75
C VAL A 186 9.27 4.60 -19.17
N SER A 187 8.33 5.29 -19.83
CA SER A 187 7.11 4.65 -20.33
C SER A 187 7.40 3.57 -21.38
N ALA A 188 8.39 3.79 -22.25
CA ALA A 188 8.83 2.80 -23.22
C ALA A 188 9.45 1.55 -22.56
N LEU A 189 10.20 1.72 -21.47
CA LEU A 189 10.75 0.61 -20.67
C LEU A 189 9.63 -0.21 -20.02
N VAL A 190 8.65 0.46 -19.40
CA VAL A 190 7.46 -0.19 -18.84
C VAL A 190 6.72 -0.97 -19.93
N SER A 191 6.46 -0.34 -21.07
CA SER A 191 5.81 -1.02 -22.20
C SER A 191 6.63 -2.20 -22.72
N ALA A 192 7.97 -2.11 -22.73
CA ALA A 192 8.82 -3.22 -23.15
C ALA A 192 8.70 -4.42 -22.21
N CYS A 193 8.67 -4.21 -20.90
CA CYS A 193 8.42 -5.27 -19.93
C CYS A 193 7.03 -5.91 -20.16
N ILE A 194 5.99 -5.08 -20.31
CA ILE A 194 4.62 -5.57 -20.50
C ILE A 194 4.48 -6.37 -21.80
N ARG A 195 5.05 -5.89 -22.93
CA ARG A 195 4.97 -6.59 -24.22
C ARG A 195 5.67 -7.95 -24.23
N ASN A 196 6.68 -8.14 -23.39
CA ASN A 196 7.42 -9.40 -23.29
C ASN A 196 6.80 -10.39 -22.28
N SER A 197 5.81 -9.93 -21.50
CA SER A 197 5.05 -10.73 -20.55
C SER A 197 3.88 -11.42 -21.25
N PRO A 198 3.67 -12.73 -21.06
CA PRO A 198 2.44 -13.38 -21.49
C PRO A 198 1.22 -12.70 -20.86
N LEU A 199 0.14 -12.53 -21.63
CA LEU A 199 -1.11 -11.92 -21.15
C LEU A 199 -1.81 -12.76 -20.06
N SER A 200 -1.54 -14.07 -20.06
CA SER A 200 -2.06 -15.02 -19.08
C SER A 200 -1.32 -15.00 -17.74
N LYS A 201 -0.15 -14.34 -17.64
CA LYS A 201 0.69 -14.33 -16.44
C LYS A 201 0.50 -13.06 -15.61
N GLU A 202 0.67 -13.16 -14.29
CA GLU A 202 0.62 -12.01 -13.38
C GLU A 202 1.58 -10.89 -13.84
N LYS A 203 1.23 -9.62 -13.59
CA LYS A 203 2.13 -8.52 -13.94
C LYS A 203 3.37 -8.54 -13.03
N ILE A 204 4.55 -8.43 -13.65
CA ILE A 204 5.82 -8.30 -12.94
C ILE A 204 6.05 -6.84 -12.51
N ILE A 205 5.57 -5.87 -13.29
CA ILE A 205 5.70 -4.45 -12.97
C ILE A 205 4.36 -3.73 -13.02
N PHE A 206 4.22 -2.71 -12.18
CA PHE A 206 3.07 -1.83 -12.10
C PHE A 206 3.55 -0.39 -12.28
N LYS A 207 2.83 0.38 -13.09
CA LYS A 207 3.03 1.82 -13.21
C LYS A 207 1.84 2.52 -12.57
N ASP A 208 2.11 3.30 -11.55
CA ASP A 208 1.23 4.30 -10.98
C ASP A 208 1.65 5.69 -11.51
N GLU A 209 0.83 6.74 -11.32
CA GLU A 209 1.04 8.05 -11.94
C GLU A 209 2.47 8.59 -11.80
N LYS A 210 3.09 8.42 -10.62
CA LYS A 210 4.46 8.87 -10.33
C LYS A 210 5.47 7.73 -10.18
N TYR A 211 5.03 6.56 -9.73
CA TYR A 211 5.89 5.46 -9.30
C TYR A 211 5.82 4.25 -10.24
N ILE A 212 6.93 3.53 -10.33
CA ILE A 212 6.97 2.20 -10.91
C ILE A 212 7.39 1.22 -9.85
N LYS A 213 6.61 0.15 -9.70
CA LYS A 213 6.76 -0.89 -8.69
C LYS A 213 6.99 -2.23 -9.35
N ILE A 214 7.85 -3.06 -8.76
CA ILE A 214 7.91 -4.49 -9.06
C ILE A 214 6.93 -5.24 -8.17
N ASN A 215 6.39 -6.35 -8.66
CA ASN A 215 5.61 -7.26 -7.84
C ASN A 215 6.54 -7.94 -6.82
N GLU A 216 6.30 -7.70 -5.52
CA GLU A 216 7.16 -8.21 -4.44
C GLU A 216 7.27 -9.75 -4.46
N LYS A 217 6.23 -10.46 -4.90
CA LYS A 217 6.24 -11.93 -5.07
C LYS A 217 7.37 -12.45 -5.96
N TYR A 218 7.81 -11.64 -6.93
CA TYR A 218 8.85 -12.02 -7.89
C TYR A 218 10.15 -11.25 -7.71
N ARG A 219 10.19 -10.28 -6.79
CA ARG A 219 11.31 -9.35 -6.63
C ARG A 219 12.62 -10.07 -6.34
N ASP A 220 12.64 -10.90 -5.30
CA ASP A 220 13.85 -11.60 -4.87
C ASP A 220 14.32 -12.62 -5.91
N ILE A 221 13.36 -13.30 -6.55
CA ILE A 221 13.64 -14.24 -7.65
C ILE A 221 14.34 -13.51 -8.80
N ILE A 222 13.79 -12.38 -9.25
CA ILE A 222 14.35 -11.56 -10.33
C ILE A 222 15.72 -11.01 -9.92
N PHE A 223 15.84 -10.49 -8.70
CA PHE A 223 17.10 -9.96 -8.18
C PHE A 223 18.21 -11.04 -8.20
N ASN A 224 17.91 -12.24 -7.71
CA ASN A 224 18.87 -13.35 -7.67
C ASN A 224 19.25 -13.84 -9.07
N ILE A 225 18.29 -13.96 -10.01
CA ILE A 225 18.59 -14.33 -11.40
C ILE A 225 19.53 -13.31 -12.05
N LEU A 226 19.24 -12.01 -11.88
CA LEU A 226 20.03 -10.94 -12.49
C LEU A 226 21.42 -10.80 -11.85
N LYS A 227 21.53 -11.01 -10.53
CA LYS A 227 22.82 -11.00 -9.82
C LYS A 227 23.73 -12.14 -10.30
N ASN A 228 23.20 -13.36 -10.41
CA ASN A 228 23.97 -14.54 -10.81
C ASN A 228 24.41 -14.51 -12.29
N ASN A 229 23.69 -13.79 -13.15
CA ASN A 229 24.10 -13.57 -14.54
C ASN A 229 25.15 -12.45 -14.71
N THR A 230 25.49 -11.70 -13.65
CA THR A 230 26.54 -10.67 -13.71
C THR A 230 27.92 -11.22 -13.27
N GLN A 231 27.99 -12.48 -12.82
CA GLN A 231 29.22 -13.16 -12.36
C GLN A 231 29.77 -14.21 -13.34
N LYS A 232 29.25 -14.23 -14.58
CA LYS A 232 29.79 -14.99 -15.72
C LYS A 232 30.15 -14.00 -16.83
#